data_AF-A0A512UIZ2-F1
#
_entry.id   AF-A0A512UIZ2-F1
#
_cell.length_a   1.000
_cell.length_b   1.000
_cell.length_c   1.000
_cell.angle_alpha   90.00
_cell.angle_beta   90.00
_cell.angle_gamma   90.00
#
_symmetry.space_group_name_H-M   'P 1'
#
loop_
_entity.id
_entity.type
_entity.pdbx_description
1 polymer ?
#
loop_
_entity_poly.entity_id
_entity_poly.type
_entity_poly.pdbx_seq_one_letter_code
_entity_poly.pdbx_strand_id
1 'polypeptide(L)'
;MTYEEVAPEDRTQLYISPMLGKPDPTKQPVLDLLINEDYAATALLASGCDVNYIPEELVDSIGAKKKAMPFPWTVYLHNIPIRWTVELKFQSNGITFFRTCHVIPGLIIDVILGFEMFAEYGELIDLENKAFNGLPMYNT
;
A
#
# COMPACT_ATOMS: atom_id res chain seq x y z
N MET A 1 28.52 12.37 7.81
CA MET A 1 27.38 11.43 7.81
C MET A 1 26.94 11.33 6.36
N THR A 2 27.36 10.27 5.66
CA THR A 2 27.02 10.04 4.26
C THR A 2 25.75 9.20 4.23
N TYR A 3 24.70 9.71 3.58
CA TYR A 3 23.52 8.91 3.28
C TYR A 3 23.93 7.88 2.23
N GLU A 4 24.00 6.61 2.61
CA GLU A 4 24.14 5.54 1.62
C GLU A 4 22.84 5.47 0.82
N GLU A 5 22.95 5.79 -0.46
CA GLU A 5 21.85 5.76 -1.41
C GLU A 5 21.55 4.29 -1.71
N VAL A 6 20.50 3.75 -1.08
CA VAL A 6 20.04 2.39 -1.31
C VAL A 6 19.60 2.28 -2.78
N ALA A 7 20.22 1.34 -3.50
CA ALA A 7 19.97 1.07 -4.91
C ALA A 7 18.47 0.77 -5.15
N PRO A 8 17.88 1.18 -6.29
CA PRO A 8 16.46 1.01 -6.57
C PRO A 8 15.95 -0.43 -6.40
N GLU A 9 16.75 -1.42 -6.77
CA GLU A 9 16.51 -2.85 -6.63
C GLU A 9 16.36 -3.31 -5.16
N ASP A 10 17.08 -2.68 -4.24
CA ASP A 10 17.05 -3.01 -2.81
C ASP A 10 15.86 -2.38 -2.09
N ARG A 11 15.30 -1.28 -2.63
CA ARG A 11 14.15 -0.56 -2.03
C ARG A 11 12.87 -1.39 -1.97
N THR A 12 12.80 -2.49 -2.70
CA THR A 12 11.59 -3.33 -2.75
C THR A 12 11.73 -4.66 -2.00
N GLN A 13 12.96 -5.15 -1.77
CA GLN A 13 13.22 -6.21 -0.77
C GLN A 13 12.82 -5.75 0.64
N LEU A 14 12.80 -4.44 0.85
CA LEU A 14 12.45 -3.76 2.09
C LEU A 14 11.07 -4.13 2.67
N TYR A 15 10.12 -4.54 1.83
CA TYR A 15 8.72 -4.71 2.25
C TYR A 15 8.24 -6.16 2.32
N ILE A 16 9.12 -7.10 1.97
CA ILE A 16 8.87 -8.56 2.05
C ILE A 16 9.79 -9.19 3.10
N SER A 17 10.85 -8.49 3.51
CA SER A 17 11.76 -8.97 4.56
C SER A 17 11.21 -8.66 5.96
N PRO A 18 10.96 -9.68 6.80
CA PRO A 18 10.49 -9.47 8.18
C PRO A 18 11.49 -8.74 9.08
N MET A 19 12.73 -8.54 8.62
CA MET A 19 13.78 -7.81 9.34
C MET A 19 13.57 -6.29 9.37
N LEU A 20 12.71 -5.73 8.49
CA LEU A 20 12.65 -4.28 8.23
C LEU A 20 11.46 -3.54 8.85
N GLY A 21 10.60 -4.23 9.59
CA GLY A 21 9.53 -3.61 10.38
C GLY A 21 8.42 -2.97 9.53
N LYS A 22 7.36 -2.50 10.18
CA LYS A 22 6.30 -1.72 9.53
C LYS A 22 6.84 -0.34 9.09
N PRO A 23 6.25 0.30 8.08
CA PRO A 23 6.66 1.64 7.63
C PRO A 23 6.71 2.64 8.80
N ASP A 24 7.78 3.44 8.84
CA ASP A 24 7.94 4.48 9.86
C ASP A 24 7.27 5.78 9.37
N PRO A 25 6.14 6.22 9.98
CA PRO A 25 5.41 7.42 9.55
C PRO A 25 6.25 8.72 9.65
N THR A 26 7.34 8.69 10.42
CA THR A 26 8.25 9.83 10.52
C THR A 26 9.15 9.96 9.29
N LYS A 27 9.40 8.85 8.59
CA LYS A 27 10.32 8.74 7.45
C LYS A 27 9.63 8.49 6.11
N GLN A 28 8.43 7.91 6.13
CA GLN A 28 7.70 7.48 4.94
C GLN A 28 6.28 8.04 4.97
N PRO A 29 5.71 8.42 3.81
CA PRO A 29 4.34 8.88 3.75
C PRO A 29 3.40 7.68 3.92
N VAL A 30 2.70 7.67 5.04
CA VAL A 30 1.69 6.66 5.33
C VAL A 30 0.33 7.32 5.52
N LEU A 31 -0.73 6.58 5.24
CA LEU A 31 -2.12 7.01 5.36
C LEU A 31 -2.90 5.99 6.17
N ASP A 32 -3.42 6.40 7.32
CA ASP A 32 -4.39 5.62 8.09
C ASP A 32 -5.70 5.55 7.32
N LEU A 33 -6.24 4.34 7.23
CA LEU A 33 -7.45 4.08 6.49
C LEU A 33 -8.29 2.97 7.14
N LEU A 34 -9.56 2.93 6.76
CA LEU A 34 -10.46 1.81 7.02
C LEU A 34 -10.67 1.05 5.71
N ILE A 35 -10.48 -0.26 5.76
CA ILE A 35 -10.80 -1.20 4.70
C ILE A 35 -12.20 -1.77 4.98
N ASN A 36 -13.09 -1.71 4.00
CA ASN A 36 -14.46 -2.22 4.09
C ASN A 36 -15.24 -1.71 5.32
N GLU A 37 -14.99 -0.46 5.73
CA GLU A 37 -15.65 0.29 6.82
C GLU A 37 -15.22 -0.08 8.24
N ASP A 38 -14.67 -1.26 8.48
CA ASP A 38 -14.43 -1.77 9.85
C ASP A 38 -12.97 -2.16 10.15
N TYR A 39 -12.15 -2.41 9.13
CA TYR A 39 -10.78 -2.85 9.34
C TYR A 39 -9.78 -1.70 9.26
N ALA A 40 -9.22 -1.30 10.41
CA ALA A 40 -8.16 -0.30 10.46
C ALA A 40 -6.85 -0.84 9.88
N ALA A 41 -6.26 -0.10 8.95
CA ALA A 41 -4.96 -0.41 8.37
C ALA A 41 -4.19 0.88 8.06
N THR A 42 -2.87 0.73 7.90
CA THR A 42 -1.99 1.83 7.49
C THR A 42 -1.46 1.52 6.09
N ALA A 43 -1.71 2.43 5.15
CA ALA A 43 -1.19 2.32 3.80
C ALA A 43 0.13 3.08 3.63
N LEU A 44 1.11 2.47 2.97
CA LEU A 44 2.25 3.20 2.43
C LEU A 44 1.85 3.87 1.11
N LEU A 45 2.11 5.17 0.97
CA LEU A 45 1.94 5.89 -0.29
C LEU A 45 3.23 5.78 -1.11
N ALA A 46 3.18 5.05 -2.23
CA ALA A 46 4.37 4.75 -3.04
C ALA A 46 4.17 5.17 -4.49
N SER A 47 4.80 6.28 -4.89
CA SER A 47 4.79 6.72 -6.30
C SER A 47 5.65 5.86 -7.22
N GLY A 48 6.51 5.00 -6.68
CA GLY A 48 7.39 4.10 -7.43
C GLY A 48 6.72 2.83 -7.94
N CYS A 49 5.42 2.63 -7.69
CA CYS A 49 4.68 1.51 -8.24
C CYS A 49 3.35 1.97 -8.85
N ASP A 50 3.03 1.49 -10.05
CA ASP A 50 1.83 1.93 -10.77
C ASP A 50 0.53 1.36 -10.18
N VAL A 51 0.61 0.27 -9.43
CA VAL A 51 -0.56 -0.47 -8.91
C VAL A 51 -0.53 -0.56 -7.39
N ASN A 52 -1.69 -0.92 -6.82
CA ASN A 52 -1.86 -1.11 -5.39
C ASN A 52 -1.57 -2.56 -4.98
N TYR A 53 -1.03 -2.77 -3.78
CA TYR A 53 -0.73 -4.10 -3.22
C TYR A 53 -1.32 -4.29 -1.83
N ILE A 54 -1.62 -5.54 -1.49
CA ILE A 54 -2.14 -5.93 -0.17
C ILE A 54 -1.62 -7.33 0.19
N PRO A 55 -1.34 -7.64 1.48
CA PRO A 55 -0.94 -8.96 1.90
C PRO A 55 -2.04 -9.98 1.67
N GLU A 56 -1.66 -11.19 1.29
CA GLU A 56 -2.60 -12.31 1.24
C GLU A 56 -3.26 -12.58 2.60
N GLU A 57 -2.47 -12.50 3.66
CA GLU A 57 -2.87 -12.75 5.03
C GLU A 57 -3.94 -11.76 5.51
N LEU A 58 -3.82 -10.49 5.08
CA LEU A 58 -4.81 -9.46 5.40
C LEU A 58 -6.09 -9.67 4.59
N VAL A 59 -5.99 -10.00 3.31
CA VAL A 59 -7.17 -10.30 2.48
C VAL A 59 -7.97 -11.47 3.05
N ASP A 60 -7.27 -12.51 3.52
CA ASP A 60 -7.89 -13.66 4.15
C ASP A 60 -8.51 -13.31 5.51
N SER A 61 -7.87 -12.47 6.31
CA SER A 61 -8.38 -12.08 7.64
C SER A 61 -9.66 -11.22 7.56
N ILE A 62 -9.75 -10.33 6.58
CA ILE A 62 -10.96 -9.51 6.34
C ILE A 62 -12.03 -10.24 5.51
N GLY A 63 -11.76 -11.49 5.09
CA GLY A 63 -12.70 -12.29 4.31
C GLY A 63 -13.02 -11.73 2.93
N ALA A 64 -12.12 -10.92 2.35
CA ALA A 64 -12.37 -10.29 1.05
C ALA A 64 -12.24 -11.30 -0.11
N LYS A 65 -13.10 -11.14 -1.11
CA LYS A 65 -13.18 -12.08 -2.24
C LYS A 65 -12.04 -11.84 -3.25
N LYS A 66 -11.08 -12.77 -3.28
CA LYS A 66 -10.02 -12.84 -4.31
C LYS A 66 -10.60 -13.17 -5.69
N LYS A 67 -10.10 -12.50 -6.74
CA LYS A 67 -10.35 -12.78 -8.16
C LYS A 67 -9.07 -13.26 -8.81
N ALA A 68 -9.13 -14.35 -9.57
CA ALA A 68 -7.97 -14.87 -10.28
C ALA A 68 -7.53 -13.88 -11.38
N MET A 69 -6.23 -13.63 -11.47
CA MET A 69 -5.69 -12.88 -12.60
C MET A 69 -5.79 -13.71 -13.88
N PRO A 70 -6.10 -13.10 -15.04
CA PRO A 70 -6.19 -13.82 -16.31
C PRO A 70 -4.84 -14.38 -16.77
N PHE A 71 -3.73 -13.73 -16.40
CA PHE A 71 -2.36 -14.12 -16.77
C PHE A 71 -1.43 -14.09 -15.54
N PRO A 72 -1.58 -15.03 -14.60
CA PRO A 72 -0.85 -15.01 -13.32
C PRO A 72 0.66 -15.28 -13.48
N TRP A 73 1.07 -15.85 -14.62
CA TRP A 73 2.46 -16.18 -14.92
C TRP A 73 3.25 -15.04 -15.58
N THR A 74 2.60 -13.91 -15.86
CA THR A 74 3.25 -12.76 -16.51
C THR A 74 3.44 -11.58 -15.57
N VAL A 75 2.85 -11.65 -14.37
CA VAL A 75 2.88 -10.57 -13.38
C VAL A 75 3.63 -11.07 -12.16
N TYR A 76 4.79 -10.47 -11.91
CA TYR A 76 5.62 -10.77 -10.76
C TYR A 76 5.97 -9.49 -10.04
N LEU A 77 6.02 -9.58 -8.71
CA LEU A 77 6.74 -8.63 -7.88
C LEU A 77 7.94 -9.37 -7.32
N HIS A 78 9.15 -9.06 -7.81
CA HIS A 78 10.40 -9.66 -7.30
C HIS A 78 10.41 -11.20 -7.30
N ASN A 79 10.05 -11.81 -8.43
CA ASN A 79 9.89 -13.26 -8.60
C ASN A 79 8.76 -13.90 -7.80
N ILE A 80 7.96 -13.12 -7.06
CA ILE A 80 6.74 -13.61 -6.44
C ILE A 80 5.61 -13.51 -7.46
N PRO A 81 5.02 -14.63 -7.90
CA PRO A 81 3.92 -14.61 -8.87
C PRO A 81 2.69 -14.00 -8.22
N ILE A 82 2.13 -12.98 -8.86
CA ILE A 82 0.87 -12.38 -8.43
C ILE A 82 -0.26 -13.14 -9.10
N ARG A 83 -1.05 -13.86 -8.28
CA ARG A 83 -2.11 -14.75 -8.78
C ARG A 83 -3.50 -14.17 -8.65
N TRP A 84 -3.67 -13.23 -7.74
CA TRP A 84 -4.98 -12.74 -7.32
C TRP A 84 -5.02 -11.22 -7.28
N THR A 85 -6.21 -10.70 -7.52
CA THR A 85 -6.58 -9.32 -7.20
C THR A 85 -7.78 -9.30 -6.27
N VAL A 86 -7.98 -8.19 -5.58
CA VAL A 86 -9.14 -7.94 -4.73
C VAL A 86 -9.61 -6.52 -4.95
N GLU A 87 -10.92 -6.31 -4.98
CA GLU A 87 -11.51 -4.97 -5.00
C GLU A 87 -11.90 -4.61 -3.56
N LEU A 88 -11.41 -3.47 -3.08
CA LEU A 88 -11.61 -3.03 -1.70
C LEU A 88 -12.14 -1.61 -1.66
N LYS A 89 -12.98 -1.35 -0.66
CA LYS A 89 -13.41 -0.01 -0.29
C LYS A 89 -12.46 0.52 0.77
N PHE A 90 -11.89 1.69 0.52
CA PHE A 90 -11.03 2.39 1.46
C PHE A 90 -11.71 3.68 1.92
N GLN A 91 -11.49 4.05 3.18
CA GLN A 91 -11.93 5.32 3.72
C GLN A 91 -10.80 5.96 4.51
N SER A 92 -10.52 7.24 4.24
CA SER A 92 -9.58 8.05 5.01
C SER A 92 -10.02 9.51 4.99
N ASN A 93 -9.97 10.18 6.15
CA ASN A 93 -10.30 11.61 6.31
C ASN A 93 -11.59 12.05 5.60
N GLY A 94 -12.65 11.24 5.73
CA GLY A 94 -13.97 11.48 5.14
C GLY A 94 -14.09 11.16 3.65
N ILE A 95 -13.00 10.82 2.97
CA ILE A 95 -13.01 10.41 1.57
C ILE A 95 -13.13 8.89 1.48
N THR A 96 -14.03 8.43 0.61
CA THR A 96 -14.19 7.02 0.27
C THR A 96 -13.73 6.78 -1.15
N PHE A 97 -12.92 5.77 -1.36
CA PHE A 97 -12.42 5.39 -2.68
C PHE A 97 -12.35 3.87 -2.82
N PHE A 98 -12.46 3.39 -4.06
CA PHE A 98 -12.40 1.97 -4.38
C PHE A 98 -11.12 1.70 -5.17
N ARG A 99 -10.42 0.62 -4.82
CA ARG A 99 -9.21 0.20 -5.54
C ARG A 99 -9.19 -1.29 -5.76
N THR A 100 -8.61 -1.66 -6.88
CA THR A 100 -8.13 -3.01 -7.12
C THR A 100 -6.71 -3.11 -6.56
N CYS A 101 -6.50 -4.07 -5.67
CA CYS A 101 -5.20 -4.40 -5.10
C CYS A 101 -4.74 -5.76 -5.62
N HIS A 102 -3.46 -5.84 -5.97
CA HIS A 102 -2.78 -7.10 -6.23
C HIS A 102 -2.41 -7.77 -4.91
N VAL A 103 -2.74 -9.05 -4.79
CA VAL A 103 -2.54 -9.81 -3.55
C VAL A 103 -1.15 -10.42 -3.56
N ILE A 104 -0.33 -10.07 -2.57
CA ILE A 104 1.06 -10.51 -2.44
C ILE A 104 1.22 -11.36 -1.17
N PRO A 105 1.62 -12.63 -1.28
CA PRO A 105 1.90 -13.44 -0.09
C PRO A 105 3.15 -12.93 0.65
N GLY A 106 3.10 -12.86 1.98
CA GLY A 106 4.25 -12.48 2.82
C GLY A 106 4.60 -11.00 2.79
N LEU A 107 3.72 -10.13 2.28
CA LEU A 107 3.90 -8.68 2.37
C LEU A 107 3.72 -8.22 3.82
N ILE A 108 4.67 -7.46 4.38
CA ILE A 108 4.63 -7.05 5.80
C ILE A 108 3.87 -5.73 6.02
N ILE A 109 3.60 -5.00 4.94
CA ILE A 109 2.84 -3.74 4.95
C ILE A 109 1.37 -4.04 4.73
N ASP A 110 0.50 -3.46 5.55
CA ASP A 110 -0.94 -3.70 5.46
C ASP A 110 -1.51 -3.31 4.08
N VAL A 111 -1.13 -2.17 3.50
CA VAL A 111 -1.50 -1.78 2.12
C VAL A 111 -0.39 -0.94 1.49
N ILE A 112 -0.16 -1.10 0.18
CA ILE A 112 0.62 -0.13 -0.61
C ILE A 112 -0.31 0.51 -1.63
N LEU A 113 -0.44 1.83 -1.57
CA LEU A 113 -1.18 2.63 -2.56
C LEU A 113 -0.19 3.22 -3.56
N GLY A 114 -0.37 2.81 -4.83
CA GLY A 114 0.53 3.15 -5.92
C GLY A 114 0.33 4.56 -6.48
N PHE A 115 0.97 4.83 -7.62
CA PHE A 115 0.90 6.09 -8.35
C PHE A 115 -0.53 6.52 -8.68
N GLU A 116 -1.46 5.59 -8.90
CA GLU A 116 -2.90 5.88 -9.08
C GLU A 116 -3.49 6.75 -7.96
N MET A 117 -3.01 6.58 -6.72
CA MET A 117 -3.45 7.41 -5.59
C MET A 117 -3.03 8.88 -5.78
N PHE A 118 -1.80 9.10 -6.24
CA PHE A 118 -1.27 10.44 -6.50
C PHE A 118 -1.91 11.06 -7.74
N ALA A 119 -2.19 10.26 -8.77
CA ALA A 119 -2.84 10.74 -9.98
C ALA A 119 -4.29 11.21 -9.72
N GLU A 120 -5.04 10.50 -8.88
CA GLU A 120 -6.44 10.84 -8.59
C GLU A 120 -6.58 11.86 -7.45
N TYR A 121 -5.77 11.75 -6.41
CA TYR A 121 -5.91 12.53 -5.17
C TYR A 121 -4.71 13.41 -4.84
N GLY A 122 -3.81 13.66 -5.80
CA GLY A 122 -2.60 14.44 -5.58
C GLY A 122 -2.84 15.82 -4.98
N GLU A 123 -3.94 16.49 -5.36
CA GLU A 123 -4.34 17.79 -4.80
C GLU A 123 -4.73 17.73 -3.32
N LEU A 124 -5.09 16.55 -2.81
CA LEU A 124 -5.46 16.34 -1.41
C LEU A 124 -4.27 15.87 -0.55
N ILE A 125 -3.15 15.49 -1.17
CA ILE A 125 -1.98 14.92 -0.52
C ILE A 125 -0.97 16.04 -0.26
N ASP A 126 -0.80 16.42 1.01
CA ASP A 126 0.22 17.35 1.45
C ASP A 126 1.32 16.58 2.19
N LEU A 127 2.40 16.27 1.47
CA LEU A 127 3.55 15.53 2.02
C LEU A 127 4.40 16.36 2.99
N GLU A 128 4.38 17.69 2.87
CA GLU A 128 5.14 18.59 3.74
C GLU A 128 4.49 18.64 5.13
N ASN A 129 3.17 18.81 5.18
CA ASN A 129 2.39 18.86 6.41
C ASN A 129 1.90 17.47 6.86
N LYS A 130 2.19 16.41 6.11
CA LYS A 130 1.73 15.04 6.35
C LYS A 130 0.22 14.96 6.53
N ALA A 131 -0.51 15.63 5.64
CA ALA A 131 -1.96 15.75 5.69
C ALA A 131 -2.63 15.19 4.42
N PHE A 132 -3.75 14.51 4.59
CA PHE A 132 -4.62 14.08 3.51
C PHE A 132 -5.99 14.73 3.68
N ASN A 133 -6.46 15.44 2.66
CA ASN A 133 -7.73 16.18 2.72
C ASN A 133 -7.79 17.17 3.90
N GLY A 134 -6.68 17.87 4.16
CA GLY A 134 -6.57 18.88 5.21
C GLY A 134 -6.53 18.35 6.66
N LEU A 135 -6.55 17.03 6.85
CA LEU A 135 -6.44 16.36 8.16
C LEU A 135 -5.15 15.52 8.22
N PRO A 136 -4.61 15.22 9.41
CA PRO A 136 -3.42 14.37 9.54
C PRO A 136 -3.57 13.05 8.79
N MET A 137 -2.53 12.60 8.09
CA MET A 137 -2.56 11.32 7.39
C MET A 137 -2.54 10.13 8.34
N TYR A 138 -1.99 10.27 9.53
CA TYR A 138 -1.91 9.21 10.53
C TYR A 138 -2.02 9.78 11.95
N ASN A 139 -2.53 8.98 12.87
CA ASN A 139 -2.58 9.36 14.28
C ASN A 139 -1.24 9.05 14.97
N THR A 140 -0.59 10.07 15.52
CA THR A 140 0.61 9.93 16.40
C THR A 140 0.25 9.54 17.82
#